data_AF-A0A9W8QA22-F1
#
_entry.id   AF-A0A9W8QA22-F1
#
_cell.length_a   1.000
_cell.length_b   1.000
_cell.length_c   1.000
_cell.angle_alpha   90.00
_cell.angle_beta   90.00
_cell.angle_gamma   90.00
#
_symmetry.space_group_name_H-M   'P 1'
#
loop_
_entity.id
_entity.type
_entity.pdbx_description
1 polymer ?
#
loop_
_entity_poly.entity_id
_entity_poly.type
_entity_poly.pdbx_seq_one_letter_code
_entity_poly.pdbx_strand_id
1 'polypeptide(L)'
;MWSHERGIDGFVMPPSWLVPDTQPPWKGNKAAFKTLPLPGRRYNFQHGDLGAFNIMMDRHTLQIKALLGWEFAGFFPPGLERWPGTFDAAAFRERGAGGLLASGIAEFIPEEYL
;
A
#
# COMPACT_ATOMS: atom_id res chain seq x y z
N MET A 1 -12.90 4.06 -8.36
CA MET A 1 -13.50 5.09 -7.49
C MET A 1 -12.41 6.08 -7.12
N TRP A 2 -12.70 7.39 -7.12
CA TRP A 2 -11.72 8.44 -6.83
C TRP A 2 -12.06 9.19 -5.54
N SER A 3 -11.07 9.60 -4.75
CA SER A 3 -11.25 10.34 -3.50
C SER A 3 -10.31 11.54 -3.39
N HIS A 4 -10.76 12.55 -2.65
CA HIS A 4 -9.97 13.69 -2.19
C HIS A 4 -9.20 13.36 -0.90
N GLU A 5 -9.72 12.41 -0.11
CA GLU A 5 -9.20 11.97 1.17
C GLU A 5 -8.66 10.55 1.10
N ARG A 6 -7.76 10.21 2.02
CA ARG A 6 -7.16 8.88 2.10
C ARG A 6 -7.98 7.91 2.91
N GLY A 7 -7.70 6.64 2.63
CA GLY A 7 -8.25 5.55 3.43
C GLY A 7 -9.75 5.44 3.33
N ILE A 8 -10.34 4.67 4.23
CA ILE A 8 -11.78 4.40 4.24
C ILE A 8 -12.33 5.08 5.49
N ASP A 9 -13.26 6.02 5.29
CA ASP A 9 -13.88 6.79 6.39
C ASP A 9 -12.85 7.49 7.31
N GLY A 10 -11.78 8.02 6.71
CA GLY A 10 -10.70 8.70 7.43
C GLY A 10 -9.70 7.79 8.14
N PHE A 11 -9.86 6.46 8.05
CA PHE A 11 -8.89 5.50 8.53
C PHE A 11 -7.96 5.02 7.41
N VAL A 12 -6.65 5.14 7.63
CA VAL A 12 -5.62 4.68 6.71
C VAL A 12 -4.86 3.54 7.37
N MET A 13 -5.05 2.33 6.89
CA MET A 13 -4.11 1.25 7.18
C MET A 13 -2.82 1.56 6.42
N PRO A 14 -1.66 1.66 7.10
CA PRO A 14 -0.38 1.77 6.41
C PRO A 14 -0.22 0.61 5.43
N PRO A 15 0.30 0.83 4.20
CA PRO A 15 0.58 -0.28 3.28
C PRO A 15 1.44 -1.36 3.95
N SER A 16 1.26 -2.62 3.58
CA SER A 16 1.86 -3.79 4.26
C SER A 16 3.40 -3.76 4.37
N TRP A 17 4.06 -3.01 3.50
CA TRP A 17 5.51 -2.81 3.48
C TRP A 17 5.99 -1.69 4.40
N LEU A 18 5.08 -0.82 4.84
CA LEU A 18 5.36 0.22 5.81
C LEU A 18 5.20 -0.37 7.21
N VAL A 19 6.27 -0.38 8.00
CA VAL A 19 6.22 -0.80 9.41
C VAL A 19 6.57 0.40 10.29
N PRO A 20 5.61 1.30 10.55
CA PRO A 20 5.82 2.55 11.27
C PRO A 20 6.55 2.39 12.60
N ASP A 21 6.20 1.33 13.32
CA ASP A 21 6.69 1.09 14.67
C ASP A 21 8.18 0.77 14.71
N THR A 22 8.74 0.30 13.60
CA THR A 22 10.13 -0.18 13.54
C THR A 22 11.02 0.65 12.59
N GLN A 23 10.43 1.44 11.69
CA GLN A 23 11.16 2.19 10.66
C GLN A 23 11.23 3.70 10.97
N PRO A 24 12.41 4.34 10.88
CA PRO A 24 12.52 5.80 10.88
C PRO A 24 11.73 6.43 9.71
N PRO A 25 11.19 7.65 9.85
CA PRO A 25 11.30 8.54 11.02
C PRO A 25 10.29 8.24 12.13
N TRP A 26 9.40 7.25 11.97
CA TRP A 26 8.28 7.02 12.87
C TRP A 26 8.56 6.06 14.03
N LYS A 27 9.72 5.42 14.03
CA LYS A 27 10.15 4.56 15.14
C LYS A 27 10.00 5.28 16.49
N GLY A 28 9.05 4.82 17.32
CA GLY A 28 8.74 5.41 18.63
C GLY A 28 7.78 6.60 18.61
N ASN A 29 7.33 7.05 17.44
CA ASN A 29 6.30 8.07 17.29
C ASN A 29 4.91 7.40 17.30
N LYS A 30 4.14 7.62 18.38
CA LYS A 30 2.78 7.09 18.54
C LYS A 30 1.69 8.04 18.03
N ALA A 31 2.06 9.16 17.42
CA ALA A 31 1.07 10.05 16.82
C ALA A 31 0.35 9.33 15.69
N ALA A 32 -0.97 9.51 15.61
CA ALA A 32 -1.75 9.00 14.49
C ALA A 32 -1.22 9.62 13.18
N PHE A 33 -1.07 8.79 12.15
CA PHE A 33 -0.75 9.26 10.80
C PHE A 33 -1.77 10.31 10.37
N LYS A 34 -1.28 11.51 10.05
CA LYS A 34 -2.10 12.54 9.41
C LYS A 34 -1.84 12.45 7.92
N THR A 35 -2.92 12.28 7.15
CA THR A 35 -2.84 12.30 5.70
C THR A 35 -3.30 13.64 5.17
N LEU A 36 -2.58 14.15 4.17
CA LEU A 36 -2.99 15.37 3.48
C LEU A 36 -4.10 15.07 2.46
N PRO A 37 -5.22 15.82 2.46
CA PRO A 37 -6.10 15.83 1.31
C PRO A 37 -5.37 16.40 0.08
N LEU A 38 -5.69 15.89 -1.12
CA LEU A 38 -5.15 16.45 -2.35
C LEU A 38 -6.11 17.46 -2.98
N PRO A 39 -5.61 18.53 -3.63
CA PRO A 39 -6.43 19.29 -4.58
C PRO A 39 -7.04 18.35 -5.63
N GLY A 40 -8.37 18.21 -5.61
CA GLY A 40 -9.13 17.31 -6.48
C GLY A 40 -9.13 15.83 -6.08
N ARG A 41 -9.96 15.02 -6.76
CA ARG A 41 -10.12 13.58 -6.47
C ARG A 41 -9.03 12.76 -7.15
N ARG A 42 -7.81 12.79 -6.61
CA ARG A 42 -6.63 12.16 -7.20
C ARG A 42 -6.21 10.85 -6.53
N TYR A 43 -6.88 10.44 -5.46
CA TYR A 43 -6.65 9.13 -4.86
C TYR A 43 -7.55 8.05 -5.45
N ASN A 44 -6.99 6.86 -5.60
CA ASN A 44 -7.62 5.70 -6.21
C ASN A 44 -7.76 4.62 -5.17
N PHE A 45 -8.95 4.02 -5.13
CA PHE A 45 -9.16 2.83 -4.33
C PHE A 45 -8.26 1.70 -4.85
N GLN A 46 -7.38 1.20 -4.00
CA GLN A 46 -6.39 0.15 -4.27
C GLN A 46 -6.38 -0.84 -3.11
N HIS A 47 -5.91 -2.05 -3.37
CA HIS A 47 -5.84 -3.19 -2.45
C HIS A 47 -4.85 -2.96 -1.29
N GLY A 48 -3.79 -2.19 -1.51
CA GLY A 48 -2.76 -1.88 -0.51
C GLY A 48 -1.77 -3.01 -0.23
N ASP A 49 -2.17 -4.27 -0.42
CA ASP A 49 -1.32 -5.46 -0.30
C ASP A 49 -1.52 -6.46 -1.46
N LEU A 50 -1.45 -5.98 -2.70
CA LEU A 50 -1.65 -6.84 -3.86
C LEU A 50 -0.45 -7.79 -4.02
N GLY A 51 -0.71 -9.09 -3.94
CA GLY A 51 0.28 -10.15 -4.09
C GLY A 51 -0.36 -11.43 -4.61
N ALA A 52 0.44 -12.32 -5.22
CA ALA A 52 -0.06 -13.61 -5.73
C ALA A 52 -0.78 -14.45 -4.65
N PHE A 53 -0.35 -14.33 -3.38
CA PHE A 53 -0.97 -15.02 -2.24
C PHE A 53 -2.37 -14.51 -1.89
N ASN A 54 -2.75 -13.33 -2.37
CA ASN A 54 -4.09 -12.73 -2.20
C ASN A 54 -5.03 -13.02 -3.38
N ILE A 55 -4.56 -13.73 -4.42
CA ILE A 55 -5.39 -14.13 -5.57
C ILE A 55 -5.80 -15.59 -5.44
N MET A 56 -7.10 -15.82 -5.26
CA MET A 56 -7.65 -17.18 -5.29
C MET A 56 -7.89 -17.59 -6.75
N MET A 57 -7.30 -18.72 -7.15
CA MET A 57 -7.47 -19.30 -8.48
C MET A 57 -8.14 -20.66 -8.40
N ASP A 58 -8.94 -20.96 -9.42
CA ASP A 58 -9.46 -22.28 -9.67
C ASP A 58 -8.31 -23.21 -10.11
N ARG A 59 -8.08 -24.29 -9.37
CA ARG A 59 -6.94 -25.19 -9.61
C ARG A 59 -7.01 -25.97 -10.93
N HIS A 60 -8.19 -26.07 -11.56
CA HIS A 60 -8.39 -26.87 -12.77
C HIS A 60 -8.40 -26.00 -14.03
N THR A 61 -8.99 -24.81 -13.94
CA THR A 61 -9.18 -23.88 -15.07
C THR A 61 -8.18 -22.73 -15.07
N LEU A 62 -7.43 -22.55 -13.97
CA LEU A 62 -6.52 -21.44 -13.72
C LEU A 62 -7.20 -20.06 -13.79
N GLN A 63 -8.53 -20.01 -13.70
CA GLN A 63 -9.29 -18.77 -13.68
C GLN A 63 -9.26 -18.16 -12.28
N ILE A 64 -9.14 -16.83 -12.22
CA ILE A 64 -9.26 -16.08 -10.98
C ILE A 64 -10.69 -16.22 -10.46
N LYS A 65 -10.83 -16.62 -9.18
CA LYS A 65 -12.11 -16.76 -8.48
C LYS A 65 -12.39 -15.58 -7.57
N ALA A 66 -11.36 -15.09 -6.88
CA ALA A 66 -11.50 -14.00 -5.92
C ALA A 66 -10.18 -13.27 -5.70
N LEU A 67 -10.28 -12.03 -5.24
CA LEU A 67 -9.21 -11.26 -4.62
C LEU A 67 -9.52 -11.13 -3.13
N LEU A 68 -8.56 -11.50 -2.29
CA LEU A 68 -8.65 -11.60 -0.82
C LEU A 68 -7.69 -10.61 -0.17
N GLY A 69 -7.80 -10.38 1.14
CA GLY A 69 -6.77 -9.60 1.88
C GLY A 69 -6.99 -8.09 1.83
N TRP A 70 -8.25 -7.65 1.96
CA TRP A 70 -8.64 -6.24 1.82
C TRP A 70 -8.33 -5.36 3.05
N GLU A 71 -7.69 -5.88 4.10
CA GLU A 71 -7.39 -5.13 5.33
C GLU A 71 -6.46 -3.92 5.12
N PHE A 72 -5.68 -3.92 4.04
CA PHE A 72 -4.80 -2.83 3.63
C PHE A 72 -5.45 -1.90 2.59
N ALA A 73 -6.69 -2.17 2.19
CA ALA A 73 -7.33 -1.42 1.12
C ALA A 73 -7.68 0.01 1.52
N GLY A 74 -7.66 0.90 0.54
CA GLY A 74 -7.92 2.31 0.79
C GLY A 74 -7.66 3.18 -0.43
N PHE A 75 -7.81 4.48 -0.25
CA PHE A 75 -7.51 5.48 -1.27
C PHE A 75 -6.07 5.96 -1.15
N PHE A 76 -5.28 5.70 -2.20
CA PHE A 76 -3.86 6.02 -2.31
C PHE A 76 -3.58 6.70 -3.68
N PRO A 77 -2.43 7.36 -3.93
CA PRO A 77 -2.07 7.84 -5.25
C PRO A 77 -1.99 6.68 -6.23
N PRO A 78 -2.16 6.96 -7.52
CA PRO A 78 -1.96 5.96 -8.55
C PRO A 78 -0.56 5.36 -8.48
N GLY A 79 -0.46 4.02 -8.61
CA GLY A 79 0.82 3.33 -8.78
C GLY A 79 1.30 2.53 -7.57
N LEU A 80 0.62 2.59 -6.43
CA LEU A 80 0.95 1.80 -5.23
C LEU A 80 1.00 0.28 -5.54
N GLU A 81 0.07 -0.21 -6.35
CA GLU A 81 0.00 -1.63 -6.76
C GLU A 81 1.00 -2.03 -7.84
N ARG A 82 1.67 -1.06 -8.49
CA ARG A 82 2.63 -1.30 -9.59
C ARG A 82 4.06 -1.50 -9.10
N TRP A 83 4.27 -1.58 -7.80
CA TRP A 83 5.60 -1.72 -7.23
C TRP A 83 6.21 -3.09 -7.59
N PRO A 84 7.54 -3.16 -7.79
CA PRO A 84 8.21 -4.44 -8.01
C PRO A 84 7.90 -5.43 -6.87
N GLY A 85 7.53 -6.66 -7.23
CA GLY A 85 7.23 -7.72 -6.25
C GLY A 85 5.76 -8.15 -6.14
N THR A 86 4.80 -7.47 -6.77
CA THR A 86 3.38 -7.91 -6.78
C THR A 86 3.21 -9.38 -7.22
N PHE A 87 4.07 -9.85 -8.13
CA PHE A 87 4.08 -11.25 -8.61
C PHE A 87 5.45 -11.94 -8.54
N ASP A 88 6.46 -11.30 -7.95
CA ASP A 88 7.77 -11.90 -7.74
C ASP A 88 7.98 -12.10 -6.24
N ALA A 89 8.07 -13.36 -5.80
CA ALA A 89 8.15 -13.70 -4.38
C ALA A 89 9.46 -13.25 -3.72
N ALA A 90 10.57 -13.19 -4.46
CA ALA A 90 11.84 -12.69 -3.94
C ALA A 90 11.76 -11.18 -3.75
N ALA A 91 11.32 -10.45 -4.78
CA ALA A 91 11.12 -9.00 -4.70
C ALA A 91 10.04 -8.63 -3.66
N PHE A 92 8.99 -9.44 -3.48
CA PHE A 92 8.00 -9.24 -2.41
C PHE A 92 8.62 -9.37 -1.02
N ARG A 93 9.49 -10.36 -0.79
CA ARG A 93 10.19 -10.54 0.49
C ARG A 93 11.24 -9.44 0.72
N GLU A 94 11.94 -9.05 -0.33
CA GLU A 94 12.91 -7.95 -0.29
C GLU A 94 12.25 -6.59 -0.10
N ARG A 95 10.95 -6.45 -0.45
CA ARG A 95 10.13 -5.26 -0.16
C ARG A 95 10.21 -4.88 1.31
N GLY A 96 10.19 -5.83 2.24
CA GLY A 96 10.33 -5.54 3.67
C GLY A 96 11.78 -5.37 4.16
N ALA A 97 12.78 -5.77 3.37
CA ALA A 97 14.14 -6.04 3.84
C ALA A 97 15.19 -4.94 3.53
N GLY A 98 14.86 -3.94 2.71
CA GLY A 98 15.68 -2.72 2.57
C GLY A 98 16.46 -2.61 1.25
N GLY A 99 16.41 -1.39 0.70
CA GLY A 99 17.15 -0.99 -0.51
C GLY A 99 16.30 -0.07 -1.41
N LEU A 100 15.27 -0.63 -2.04
CA LEU A 100 14.37 0.09 -2.98
C LEU A 100 13.15 0.72 -2.30
N LEU A 101 12.87 0.32 -1.05
CA LEU A 101 11.76 0.84 -0.29
C LEU A 101 11.93 2.32 0.03
N ALA A 102 13.17 2.78 0.29
CA ALA A 102 13.43 4.14 0.74
C ALA A 102 13.16 5.19 -0.34
N SER A 103 13.42 4.92 -1.63
CA SER A 103 13.13 5.85 -2.72
C SER A 103 11.65 5.84 -3.11
N GLY A 104 11.01 4.67 -3.12
CA GLY A 104 9.57 4.56 -3.32
C GLY A 104 8.78 5.20 -2.17
N ILE A 105 9.23 4.99 -0.93
CA ILE A 105 8.79 5.73 0.25
C ILE A 105 9.05 7.22 0.03
N ALA A 106 10.25 7.66 -0.34
CA ALA A 106 10.58 9.08 -0.48
C ALA A 106 9.89 9.80 -1.66
N GLU A 107 9.32 9.07 -2.61
CA GLU A 107 8.50 9.67 -3.67
C GLU A 107 7.02 9.72 -3.27
N PHE A 108 6.54 8.66 -2.62
CA PHE A 108 5.13 8.54 -2.26
C PHE A 108 4.81 9.25 -0.94
N ILE A 109 5.61 9.05 0.10
CA ILE A 109 5.35 9.50 1.48
C ILE A 109 5.73 10.99 1.72
N PRO A 110 6.83 11.55 1.19
CA PRO A 110 7.18 12.97 1.40
C PRO A 110 6.18 13.99 0.88
N GLU A 111 5.43 13.67 -0.17
CA GLU A 111 4.32 14.54 -0.63
C GLU A 111 3.07 14.41 0.25
N GLU A 112 2.96 13.34 1.04
CA GLU A 112 1.72 12.91 1.72
C GLU A 112 1.68 13.19 3.23
N TYR A 113 2.85 13.38 3.86
CA TYR A 113 2.99 13.43 5.33
C TYR A 113 3.75 14.66 5.86
N LEU A 114 3.90 15.73 5.05
CA LEU A 114 4.31 17.07 5.49
C LEU A 114 3.14 17.85 6.15
#